data_AF-A0A921BGA0-F1
#
_entry.id   AF-A0A921BGA0-F1
#
_cell.length_a   1.000
_cell.length_b   1.000
_cell.length_c   1.000
_cell.angle_alpha   90.00
_cell.angle_beta   90.00
_cell.angle_gamma   90.00
#
_symmetry.space_group_name_H-M   'P 1'
#
loop_
_entity.id
_entity.type
_entity.pdbx_description
1 polymer ?
#
loop_
_entity_poly.entity_id
_entity_poly.type
_entity_poly.pdbx_seq_one_letter_code
_entity_poly.pdbx_strand_id
1 'polypeptide(L)'
;MLASTLDRFIESGWVNVIGGCCGTGPEHIHLLSETAQQKSIRVSEDLSETRVSGIEALVIDEDTRPVIVGERTNVLGAVDFVD
;
A
#
# COMPACT_ATOMS: atom_id res chain seq x y z
N MET A 1 -24.50 4.07 -3.96
CA MET A 1 -23.28 4.79 -4.37
C MET A 1 -22.01 4.16 -3.83
N LEU A 2 -21.91 3.83 -2.52
CA LEU A 2 -20.72 3.15 -1.98
C LEU A 2 -20.54 1.72 -2.51
N ALA A 3 -21.53 0.84 -2.30
CA ALA A 3 -21.44 -0.58 -2.69
C ALA A 3 -21.21 -0.76 -4.20
N SER A 4 -21.96 -0.03 -5.02
CA SER A 4 -21.78 -0.02 -6.49
C SER A 4 -20.40 0.46 -6.94
N THR A 5 -19.76 1.36 -6.20
CA THR A 5 -18.40 1.83 -6.54
C THR A 5 -17.37 0.77 -6.19
N LEU A 6 -17.50 0.15 -5.01
CA LEU A 6 -16.60 -0.90 -4.57
C LEU A 6 -16.77 -2.17 -5.42
N ASP A 7 -17.98 -2.48 -5.88
CA ASP A 7 -18.24 -3.58 -6.83
C ASP A 7 -17.39 -3.43 -8.10
N ARG A 8 -17.31 -2.22 -8.67
CA ARG A 8 -16.45 -1.93 -9.83
C ARG A 8 -14.96 -2.11 -9.54
N PHE A 9 -14.51 -1.82 -8.31
CA PHE A 9 -13.12 -2.05 -7.91
C PHE A 9 -12.81 -3.54 -7.77
N ILE A 10 -13.78 -4.33 -7.31
CA ILE A 10 -13.65 -5.79 -7.24
C ILE A 10 -13.60 -6.38 -8.65
N GLU A 11 -14.48 -5.95 -9.56
CA GLU A 11 -14.48 -6.39 -10.96
C GLU A 11 -13.20 -6.01 -11.71
N SER A 12 -12.58 -4.89 -11.32
CA SER A 12 -11.29 -4.47 -11.86
C SER A 12 -10.10 -5.23 -11.24
N GLY A 13 -10.35 -6.08 -10.23
CA GLY A 13 -9.31 -6.85 -9.54
C GLY A 13 -8.36 -5.99 -8.71
N TRP A 14 -8.81 -4.84 -8.20
CA TRP A 14 -7.92 -3.89 -7.49
C TRP A 14 -7.84 -4.12 -5.99
N VAL A 15 -8.85 -4.77 -5.40
CA VAL A 15 -9.02 -4.87 -3.95
C VAL A 15 -9.22 -6.32 -3.51
N ASN A 16 -8.72 -6.64 -2.31
CA ASN A 16 -8.94 -7.91 -1.62
C ASN A 16 -9.80 -7.74 -0.36
N VAL A 17 -9.84 -6.53 0.19
CA VAL A 17 -10.59 -6.19 1.40
C VAL A 17 -11.34 -4.89 1.14
N ILE A 18 -12.62 -4.88 1.48
CA ILE A 18 -13.47 -3.69 1.41
C ILE A 18 -14.15 -3.46 2.76
N GLY A 19 -14.50 -2.21 3.04
CA GLY A 19 -15.12 -1.81 4.30
C GLY A 19 -15.47 -0.33 4.26
N GLY A 20 -15.40 0.33 5.41
CA GLY A 20 -15.65 1.76 5.49
C GLY A 20 -14.91 2.45 6.63
N CYS A 21 -14.98 3.77 6.60
CA CYS A 21 -14.38 4.68 7.58
C CYS A 21 -15.48 5.56 8.20
N CYS A 22 -15.17 6.81 8.51
CA CYS A 22 -16.12 7.79 9.05
C CYS A 22 -17.38 7.90 8.18
N GLY A 23 -18.55 7.83 8.82
CA GLY A 23 -19.85 7.89 8.14
C GLY A 23 -20.36 6.57 7.56
N THR A 24 -19.57 5.49 7.61
CA THR A 24 -20.05 4.16 7.20
C THR A 24 -20.81 3.50 8.35
N GLY A 25 -22.10 3.24 8.14
CA GLY A 25 -22.99 2.58 9.12
C GLY A 25 -23.26 1.10 8.84
N PRO A 26 -24.02 0.41 9.71
CA PRO A 26 -24.31 -1.01 9.57
C PRO A 26 -24.97 -1.42 8.25
N GLU A 27 -25.90 -0.60 7.73
CA GLU A 27 -26.58 -0.86 6.44
C GLU A 27 -25.59 -0.87 5.28
N HIS A 28 -24.60 0.02 5.29
CA HIS A 28 -23.55 0.03 4.27
C HIS A 28 -22.73 -1.25 4.32
N ILE A 29 -22.31 -1.69 5.51
CA ILE A 29 -21.51 -2.90 5.68
C ILE A 29 -22.29 -4.14 5.25
N HIS A 30 -23.60 -4.20 5.52
CA HIS A 30 -24.46 -5.28 5.07
C HIS A 30 -24.44 -5.40 3.54
N LEU A 31 -24.70 -4.30 2.83
CA LEU A 31 -24.65 -4.26 1.37
C LEU A 31 -23.27 -4.60 0.80
N LEU A 32 -22.19 -4.14 1.45
CA LEU A 32 -20.82 -4.49 1.04
C LEU A 32 -20.53 -5.99 1.22
N SER A 33 -21.01 -6.59 2.31
CA SER A 33 -20.87 -8.03 2.55
C SER A 33 -21.59 -8.85 1.48
N GLU A 34 -22.84 -8.49 1.16
CA GLU A 34 -23.60 -9.15 0.09
C GLU A 34 -22.89 -9.04 -1.27
N THR A 35 -22.38 -7.84 -1.59
CA THR A 35 -21.64 -7.58 -2.83
C THR A 35 -20.36 -8.44 -2.91
N ALA A 36 -19.59 -8.53 -1.83
CA ALA A 36 -18.31 -9.24 -1.81
C ALA A 36 -18.46 -10.77 -1.84
N GLN A 37 -19.52 -11.34 -1.25
CA GLN A 37 -19.72 -12.79 -1.15
C GLN A 37 -19.77 -13.50 -2.50
N GLN A 38 -20.15 -12.79 -3.57
CA GLN A 38 -20.28 -13.36 -4.91
C GLN A 38 -19.04 -13.20 -5.78
N LYS A 39 -17.93 -12.68 -5.24
CA LYS A 39 -16.76 -12.28 -6.02
C LYS A 39 -15.53 -13.12 -5.70
N SER A 40 -14.67 -13.31 -6.70
CA SER A 40 -13.40 -14.01 -6.54
C SER A 40 -12.34 -13.10 -5.91
N ILE A 41 -11.48 -13.69 -5.09
CA ILE A 41 -10.35 -12.99 -4.48
C ILE A 41 -9.26 -12.78 -5.54
N ARG A 42 -8.73 -11.56 -5.64
CA ARG A 42 -7.57 -11.24 -6.48
C ARG A 42 -6.34 -12.01 -5.98
N VAL A 43 -5.61 -12.65 -6.89
CA VAL A 43 -4.30 -13.26 -6.59
C VAL A 43 -3.22 -12.19 -6.62
N SER A 44 -2.42 -12.08 -5.56
CA SER A 44 -1.27 -11.18 -5.55
C SER A 44 -0.14 -11.76 -6.40
N GLU A 45 0.54 -10.90 -7.13
CA GLU A 45 1.81 -11.26 -7.76
C GLU A 45 2.92 -11.30 -6.71
N ASP A 46 3.89 -12.20 -6.90
CA ASP A 46 5.11 -12.24 -6.10
C ASP A 46 6.13 -11.27 -6.73
N LEU A 47 6.49 -10.23 -6.00
CA LEU A 47 7.43 -9.21 -6.44
C LEU A 47 8.75 -9.41 -5.70
N SER A 48 9.82 -9.71 -6.43
CA SER A 48 11.17 -9.94 -5.88
C SER A 48 12.04 -8.69 -5.81
N GLU A 49 11.50 -7.53 -6.14
CA GLU A 49 12.23 -6.25 -6.15
C GLU A 49 12.41 -5.68 -4.74
N THR A 50 13.58 -5.07 -4.48
CA THR A 50 13.78 -4.30 -3.26
C THR A 50 13.24 -2.89 -3.47
N ARG A 51 12.33 -2.44 -2.60
CA ARG A 51 11.73 -1.10 -2.65
C ARG A 51 11.80 -0.45 -1.27
N VAL A 52 12.22 0.81 -1.20
CA VAL A 52 12.22 1.64 0.00
C VAL A 52 11.52 2.96 -0.30
N SER A 53 11.07 3.70 0.71
CA SER A 53 10.37 4.97 0.47
C SER A 53 10.54 5.97 1.61
N GLY A 54 10.60 7.25 1.24
CA GLY A 54 10.36 8.38 2.13
C GLY A 54 9.07 9.08 1.71
N ILE A 55 9.20 10.23 1.04
CA ILE A 55 8.08 10.89 0.34
C ILE A 55 7.82 10.19 -1.00
N GLU A 56 8.89 9.78 -1.68
CA GLU A 56 8.84 9.10 -2.97
C GLU A 56 9.32 7.65 -2.81
N ALA A 57 8.84 6.78 -3.70
CA ALA A 57 9.29 5.39 -3.78
C ALA A 57 10.62 5.30 -4.53
N LEU A 58 11.56 4.53 -3.98
CA LEU A 58 12.80 4.13 -4.64
C LEU A 58 12.75 2.62 -4.87
N VAL A 59 12.71 2.23 -6.14
CA VAL A 59 12.91 0.84 -6.56
C VAL A 59 14.42 0.63 -6.74
N ILE A 60 14.95 -0.46 -6.19
CA ILE A 60 16.37 -0.82 -6.27
C ILE A 60 16.51 -2.00 -7.24
N ASP A 61 16.98 -1.68 -8.44
CA ASP A 61 17.16 -2.54 -9.60
C ASP A 61 18.53 -2.27 -10.26
N GLU A 62 18.77 -2.81 -11.45
CA GLU A 62 20.05 -2.63 -12.16
C GLU A 62 20.27 -1.18 -12.65
N ASP A 63 19.20 -0.42 -12.94
CA ASP A 63 19.29 0.95 -13.46
C ASP A 63 19.56 1.98 -12.35
N THR A 64 19.18 1.66 -11.12
CA THR A 64 19.33 2.53 -9.94
C THR A 64 20.58 2.23 -9.11
N ARG A 65 21.37 1.24 -9.52
CA ARG A 65 22.62 0.86 -8.83
C ARG A 65 23.82 1.69 -9.31
N PRO A 66 24.71 2.12 -8.41
CA PRO A 66 24.67 1.89 -6.97
C PRO A 66 23.71 2.84 -6.24
N VAL A 67 22.95 2.31 -5.28
CA VAL A 67 22.16 3.13 -4.36
C VAL A 67 23.07 3.68 -3.27
N ILE A 68 23.07 5.01 -3.11
CA ILE A 68 23.91 5.69 -2.12
C ILE A 68 23.17 5.81 -0.80
N VAL A 69 23.78 5.31 0.28
CA VAL A 69 23.25 5.41 1.65
C VAL A 69 24.06 6.45 2.42
N GLY A 70 23.39 7.49 2.94
CA GLY A 70 24.03 8.56 3.68
C GLY A 70 24.40 8.13 5.10
N GLU A 71 25.67 8.23 5.48
CA GLU A 71 26.16 7.85 6.81
C GLU A 71 26.22 9.01 7.83
N ARG A 72 26.16 10.27 7.35
CA ARG A 72 26.47 11.45 8.17
C ARG A 72 25.55 11.63 9.38
N THR A 73 24.32 11.13 9.32
CA THR A 73 23.37 11.17 10.44
C THR A 73 23.61 10.02 11.41
N ASN A 74 24.86 9.88 11.87
CA ASN A 74 25.30 8.88 12.84
C ASN A 74 26.16 9.58 13.89
N VAL A 75 25.67 9.63 15.13
CA VAL A 75 26.33 10.33 16.25
C VAL A 75 27.76 9.82 16.49
N LEU A 76 28.04 8.53 16.26
CA LEU A 76 29.39 7.99 16.44
C LEU A 76 30.38 8.43 15.36
N GLY A 77 29.89 8.82 14.18
CA GLY A 77 30.70 9.13 12.99
C GLY A 77 30.71 10.61 12.58
N ALA A 78 29.84 11.44 13.17
CA ALA A 78 29.68 12.83 12.77
C ALA A 78 29.71 13.77 13.96
N VAL A 79 30.74 14.62 14.00
CA VAL A 79 30.98 15.62 15.05
C VAL A 79 29.83 16.61 15.17
N ASP A 80 29.21 16.99 14.05
CA ASP A 80 28.07 17.94 14.02
C ASP A 80 26.81 17.43 14.76
N PHE A 81 26.75 16.13 15.09
CA PHE A 81 25.63 15.49 15.78
C PHE A 81 25.95 15.06 17.22
N VAL A 82 27.16 15.38 17.71
CA VAL A 82 27.51 15.28 19.13
C VAL A 82 27.40 16.69 19.70
N ASP A 83 26.56 16.86 20.74
CA ASP A 83 26.24 18.15 21.39
C ASP A 83 27.38 19.19 21.43
#